data_AF-A0A7K6ZCB4-F1
#
_entry.id   AF-A0A7K6ZCB4-F1
#
_cell.length_a   1.000
_cell.length_b   1.000
_cell.length_c   1.000
_cell.angle_alpha   90.00
_cell.angle_beta   90.00
_cell.angle_gamma   90.00
#
_symmetry.space_group_name_H-M   'P 1'
#
loop_
_entity.id
_entity.type
_entity.pdbx_description
1 polymer ?
#
loop_
_entity_poly.entity_id
_entity_poly.type
_entity_poly.pdbx_seq_one_letter_code
_entity_poly.pdbx_strand_id
1 'polypeptide(L)'
;NDVGGKRSLINRWSTFLKARLVCPIPGPQGTETHFDQLEDVFLLRTRDPQNPLVFGLFTVSSGVFSGSAVCVYSMAAVRAAFSGPFAHKEGFDYRWVEYKGRVPYPRPGTV
;
A
#
# COMPACT_ATOMS: atom_id res chain seq x y z
N ASN A 1 8.92 17.07 0.61
CA ASN A 1 9.37 18.26 -0.17
C ASN A 1 9.75 17.84 -1.59
N ASP A 2 8.96 16.99 -2.25
CA ASP A 2 9.25 16.54 -3.61
C ASP A 2 8.95 17.67 -4.61
N VAL A 3 9.96 18.04 -5.38
CA VAL A 3 9.89 19.11 -6.42
C VAL A 3 10.06 18.54 -7.83
N GLY A 4 10.09 17.21 -7.95
CA GLY A 4 10.39 16.49 -9.19
C GLY A 4 11.88 16.44 -9.53
N GLY A 5 12.19 15.82 -10.67
CA GLY A 5 13.57 15.58 -11.09
C GLY A 5 14.16 16.72 -11.93
N LYS A 6 15.51 16.81 -11.93
CA LYS A 6 16.26 17.87 -12.62
C LYS A 6 16.33 17.75 -14.14
N ARG A 7 16.27 16.51 -14.66
CA ARG A 7 16.42 16.20 -16.10
C ARG A 7 15.28 15.32 -16.60
N SER A 8 15.00 14.25 -15.87
CA SER A 8 13.82 13.41 -16.04
C SER A 8 12.79 13.73 -14.96
N LEU A 9 11.50 13.47 -15.20
CA LEU A 9 10.41 13.70 -14.24
C LEU A 9 10.30 15.16 -13.75
N ILE A 10 10.55 16.14 -14.62
CA ILE A 10 10.33 17.57 -14.32
C ILE A 10 8.84 17.78 -14.01
N ASN A 11 8.54 18.44 -12.89
CA ASN A 11 7.17 18.66 -12.38
C ASN A 11 6.35 17.37 -12.21
N ARG A 12 7.01 16.24 -11.92
CA ARG A 12 6.37 14.95 -11.61
C ARG A 12 6.96 14.38 -10.33
N TRP A 13 6.15 13.68 -9.53
CA TRP A 13 6.62 13.03 -8.31
C TRP A 13 7.82 12.12 -8.58
N SER A 14 8.90 12.33 -7.84
CA SER A 14 10.12 11.52 -7.83
C SER A 14 10.16 10.55 -6.64
N THR A 15 9.25 10.72 -5.68
CA THR A 15 9.14 9.95 -4.43
C THR A 15 7.84 9.16 -4.30
N PHE A 16 7.00 9.13 -5.34
CA PHE A 16 5.75 8.38 -5.32
C PHE A 16 5.99 6.87 -5.23
N LEU A 17 5.37 6.24 -4.23
CA LEU A 17 5.26 4.79 -4.08
C LEU A 17 3.84 4.44 -3.65
N LYS A 18 3.40 3.20 -3.94
CA LYS A 18 2.14 2.66 -3.44
C LYS A 18 2.29 1.21 -2.98
N ALA A 19 1.48 0.82 -2.00
CA ALA A 19 1.38 -0.54 -1.48
C ALA A 19 -0.10 -0.93 -1.36
N ARG A 20 -0.41 -2.23 -1.41
CA ARG A 20 -1.77 -2.75 -1.24
C ARG A 20 -2.12 -2.77 0.26
N LEU A 21 -3.28 -2.23 0.62
CA LEU A 21 -3.92 -2.52 1.90
C LEU A 21 -4.72 -3.80 1.75
N VAL A 22 -4.51 -4.76 2.65
CA VAL A 22 -5.24 -6.03 2.66
C VAL A 22 -6.16 -6.01 3.88
N CYS A 23 -7.44 -6.32 3.68
CA CYS A 23 -8.42 -6.48 4.75
C CYS A 23 -9.09 -7.86 4.60
N PRO A 24 -8.43 -8.94 5.04
CA PRO A 24 -8.96 -10.29 4.93
C PRO A 24 -9.74 -10.68 6.17
N ILE A 25 -10.77 -11.49 6.00
CA ILE A 25 -11.40 -12.25 7.09
C ILE A 25 -11.10 -13.74 6.86
N PRO A 26 -10.44 -14.42 7.81
CA PRO A 26 -10.19 -15.85 7.71
C PRO A 26 -11.52 -16.62 7.81
N GLY A 27 -11.77 -17.48 6.83
CA GLY A 27 -12.92 -18.36 6.76
C GLY A 27 -12.58 -19.80 7.15
N PRO A 28 -13.59 -20.69 7.15
CA PRO A 28 -13.38 -22.11 7.36
C PRO A 28 -12.36 -22.68 6.35
N GLN A 29 -11.59 -23.68 6.80
CA GLN A 29 -10.63 -24.42 5.97
C GLN A 29 -9.54 -23.57 5.30
N GLY A 30 -9.17 -22.43 5.90
CA GLY A 30 -8.06 -21.61 5.42
C GLY A 30 -8.37 -20.77 4.19
N THR A 31 -9.66 -20.64 3.83
CA THR A 31 -10.10 -19.65 2.84
C THR A 31 -10.03 -18.25 3.44
N GLU A 32 -9.74 -17.23 2.62
CA GLU A 32 -9.80 -15.83 3.03
C GLU A 32 -10.82 -15.08 2.19
N THR A 33 -11.69 -14.32 2.84
CA THR A 33 -12.56 -13.36 2.16
C THR A 33 -11.92 -11.99 2.22
N HIS A 34 -11.56 -11.44 1.06
CA HIS A 34 -10.95 -10.11 0.96
C HIS A 34 -12.00 -9.03 0.72
N PHE A 35 -11.86 -7.92 1.45
CA PHE A 35 -12.61 -6.69 1.27
C PHE A 35 -11.70 -5.68 0.57
N ASP A 36 -11.80 -5.60 -0.75
CA ASP A 36 -10.85 -4.86 -1.59
C ASP A 36 -11.33 -3.45 -1.98
N GLN A 37 -12.61 -3.14 -1.80
CA GLN A 37 -13.17 -1.84 -2.16
C GLN A 37 -13.12 -0.90 -0.96
N LEU A 38 -12.18 0.04 -0.96
CA LEU A 38 -12.03 1.05 0.08
C LEU A 38 -13.09 2.15 -0.08
N GLU A 39 -13.93 2.33 0.93
CA GLU A 39 -15.01 3.33 0.95
C GLU A 39 -14.61 4.62 1.68
N ASP A 40 -13.96 4.48 2.85
CA ASP A 40 -13.56 5.63 3.68
C ASP A 40 -12.32 5.33 4.54
N VAL A 41 -11.62 6.39 4.98
CA VAL A 41 -10.42 6.31 5.82
C VAL A 41 -10.51 7.32 6.97
N PHE A 42 -10.26 6.84 8.19
CA PHE A 42 -10.17 7.68 9.38
C PHE A 42 -8.80 7.55 10.04
N LEU A 43 -8.21 8.68 10.45
CA LEU A 43 -6.93 8.72 11.15
C LEU A 43 -7.14 8.99 12.63
N LEU A 44 -6.94 7.96 13.46
CA LEU A 44 -6.95 8.12 14.91
C LEU A 44 -5.58 8.62 15.38
N ARG A 45 -5.53 9.88 15.85
CA ARG A 45 -4.33 10.46 16.44
C ARG A 45 -3.96 9.71 17.72
N THR A 46 -2.71 9.31 17.85
CA THR A 46 -2.15 8.74 19.07
C THR A 46 -1.37 9.80 19.83
N ARG A 47 -0.72 9.42 20.94
CA ARG A 47 0.19 10.31 21.67
C ARG A 47 1.38 10.77 20.83
N ASP A 48 1.77 9.96 19.84
CA ASP A 48 2.80 10.30 18.87
C ASP A 48 2.15 10.78 17.56
N PRO A 49 2.24 12.07 17.22
CA PRO A 49 1.66 12.61 16.00
C PRO A 49 2.19 11.97 14.72
N GLN A 50 3.39 11.38 14.74
CA GLN A 50 3.96 10.68 13.58
C GLN A 50 3.39 9.27 13.39
N ASN A 51 2.68 8.73 14.39
CA ASN A 51 2.16 7.37 14.37
C ASN A 51 0.65 7.31 14.69
N PRO A 52 -0.22 7.92 13.86
CA PRO A 52 -1.65 7.65 13.93
C PRO A 52 -1.97 6.18 13.59
N LEU A 53 -3.12 5.70 14.05
CA LEU A 53 -3.72 4.46 13.52
C LEU A 53 -4.61 4.82 12.33
N VAL A 54 -4.45 4.07 11.23
CA VAL A 54 -5.22 4.25 10.00
C VAL A 54 -6.36 3.25 10.02
N PHE A 55 -7.60 3.72 10.12
CA PHE A 55 -8.80 2.91 9.97
C PHE A 55 -9.26 3.00 8.52
N GLY A 56 -9.56 1.87 7.90
CA GLY A 56 -10.19 1.82 6.57
C GLY A 56 -11.49 1.05 6.64
N LEU A 57 -12.56 1.63 6.08
CA LEU A 57 -13.82 0.95 5.82
C LEU A 57 -13.76 0.35 4.42
N PHE A 58 -13.94 -0.96 4.32
CA PHE A 58 -13.91 -1.69 3.07
C PHE A 58 -15.22 -2.43 2.83
N THR A 59 -15.55 -2.64 1.56
CA THR A 59 -16.64 -3.50 1.09
C THR A 59 -16.09 -4.61 0.20
N VAL A 60 -16.90 -5.66 0.03
CA VAL A 60 -16.57 -6.80 -0.83
C VAL A 60 -16.98 -6.52 -2.28
N SER A 61 -16.10 -6.84 -3.22
CA SER A 61 -16.36 -6.67 -4.65
C SER A 61 -17.09 -7.89 -5.25
N SER A 62 -18.29 -8.19 -4.76
CA SER A 62 -19.12 -9.29 -5.27
C SER A 62 -20.54 -8.82 -5.56
N GLY A 63 -21.08 -9.18 -6.73
CA GLY A 63 -22.48 -8.89 -7.08
C GLY A 63 -23.48 -9.78 -6.34
N VAL A 64 -23.02 -10.84 -5.67
CA VAL A 64 -23.86 -11.85 -5.01
C VAL A 64 -23.78 -11.76 -3.48
N PHE A 65 -22.68 -11.23 -2.96
CA PHE A 65 -22.44 -11.09 -1.53
C PHE A 65 -22.20 -9.63 -1.20
N SER A 66 -22.93 -9.10 -0.21
CA SER A 66 -22.69 -7.76 0.32
C SER A 66 -22.16 -7.88 1.75
N GLY A 67 -21.15 -7.08 2.05
CA GLY A 67 -20.51 -7.09 3.36
C GLY A 67 -19.53 -5.93 3.46
N SER A 68 -19.32 -5.48 4.69
CA SER A 68 -18.36 -4.44 5.03
C SER A 68 -17.41 -4.93 6.12
N ALA A 69 -16.18 -4.44 6.10
CA ALA A 69 -15.17 -4.71 7.11
C ALA A 69 -14.46 -3.40 7.49
N VAL A 70 -14.02 -3.30 8.74
CA VAL A 70 -13.16 -2.20 9.21
C VAL A 70 -11.82 -2.80 9.57
N CYS A 71 -10.76 -2.36 8.90
CA CYS A 71 -9.39 -2.77 9.18
C CYS A 71 -8.58 -1.61 9.77
N VAL A 72 -7.62 -1.95 10.63
CA VAL A 72 -6.74 -0.98 11.30
C VAL A 72 -5.31 -1.26 10.91
N TYR A 73 -4.60 -0.23 10.47
CA TYR A 73 -3.20 -0.30 10.06
C TYR A 73 -2.34 0.64 10.91
N SER A 74 -1.19 0.14 11.36
CA SER A 74 -0.20 0.98 12.03
C SER A 74 0.72 1.64 11.02
N MET A 75 1.17 2.86 11.30
CA MET A 75 2.18 3.52 10.45
C MET A 75 3.51 2.75 10.42
N ALA A 76 3.81 1.92 11.42
CA ALA A 76 4.96 1.01 11.39
C ALA A 76 4.84 -0.01 10.26
N ALA A 77 3.68 -0.67 10.11
CA ALA A 77 3.44 -1.62 9.02
C ALA A 77 3.45 -0.94 7.64
N VAL A 78 2.87 0.27 7.54
CA VAL A 78 2.89 1.07 6.30
C VAL A 78 4.34 1.40 5.90
N ARG A 79 5.16 1.90 6.82
CA ARG A 79 6.57 2.19 6.54
C ARG A 79 7.38 0.93 6.21
N ALA A 80 7.08 -0.19 6.86
CA ALA A 80 7.72 -1.47 6.55
C ALA A 80 7.41 -1.91 5.11
N ALA A 81 6.17 -1.75 4.64
CA ALA A 81 5.80 -2.04 3.26
C ALA A 81 6.58 -1.15 2.25
N PHE A 82 6.67 0.15 2.50
CA PHE A 82 7.47 1.05 1.66
C PHE A 82 8.99 0.82 1.76
N SER A 83 9.42 0.22 2.87
CA SER A 83 10.81 -0.19 3.08
C SER A 83 11.13 -1.59 2.53
N GLY A 84 10.13 -2.32 2.03
CA GLY A 84 10.26 -3.65 1.47
C GLY A 84 10.73 -3.69 0.01
N PRO A 85 10.70 -4.86 -0.63
CA PRO A 85 11.03 -5.01 -2.04
C PRO A 85 10.07 -4.24 -2.96
N PHE A 86 10.58 -3.71 -4.07
CA PHE A 86 9.73 -3.12 -5.10
C PHE A 86 9.06 -4.22 -5.94
N ALA A 87 7.82 -4.01 -6.35
CA ALA A 87 7.17 -4.86 -7.35
C ALA A 87 7.77 -4.57 -8.74
N HIS A 88 8.12 -5.61 -9.49
CA HIS A 88 8.78 -5.52 -10.79
C HIS A 88 8.12 -6.44 -11.82
N LYS A 89 8.12 -5.99 -13.08
CA LYS A 89 7.74 -6.74 -14.29
C LYS A 89 8.78 -6.42 -15.36
N GLU A 90 9.35 -7.44 -15.99
CA GLU A 90 10.30 -7.27 -17.09
C GLU A 90 9.60 -6.83 -18.39
N GLY A 91 8.34 -7.21 -18.56
CA GLY A 91 7.52 -6.86 -19.71
C GLY A 91 6.03 -7.00 -19.42
N PHE A 92 5.19 -6.70 -20.42
CA PHE A 92 3.74 -6.69 -20.27
C PHE A 92 3.18 -8.06 -19.81
N ASP A 93 3.63 -9.14 -20.47
CA ASP A 93 3.16 -10.52 -20.24
C ASP A 93 3.81 -11.21 -19.03
N TYR A 94 4.79 -10.58 -18.40
CA TYR A 94 5.46 -11.15 -17.23
C TYR A 94 4.59 -11.04 -15.98
N ARG A 95 4.79 -11.92 -15.01
CA ARG A 95 4.15 -11.81 -13.70
C ARG A 95 4.86 -10.77 -12.83
N TRP A 96 4.13 -10.18 -11.88
CA TRP A 96 4.74 -9.35 -10.85
C TRP A 96 5.65 -10.21 -9.97
N VAL A 97 6.87 -9.76 -9.78
CA VAL A 97 7.86 -10.38 -8.90
C VAL A 97 8.51 -9.33 -8.01
N GLU A 98 9.18 -9.76 -6.96
CA GLU A 98 10.02 -8.87 -6.16
C GLU A 98 11.27 -8.46 -6.95
N TYR A 99 11.60 -7.18 -6.94
CA TYR A 99 12.83 -6.67 -7.52
C TYR A 99 14.04 -7.16 -6.69
N LYS A 100 14.90 -7.99 -7.31
CA LYS A 100 16.13 -8.53 -6.69
C LYS A 100 17.41 -7.80 -7.14
N GLY A 101 17.30 -6.79 -8.00
CA GLY A 101 18.43 -6.02 -8.49
C GLY A 101 18.96 -4.99 -7.49
N ARG A 102 19.98 -4.23 -7.89
CA ARG A 102 20.55 -3.17 -7.05
C ARG A 102 19.61 -1.96 -7.01
N VAL A 103 19.07 -1.67 -5.83
CA VAL A 103 18.27 -0.46 -5.60
C VAL A 103 19.17 0.79 -5.72
N PRO A 104 18.79 1.81 -6.50
CA PRO A 104 19.55 3.06 -6.62
C PRO A 104 19.69 3.80 -5.28
N TYR A 105 20.70 4.68 -5.20
CA TYR A 105 20.93 5.56 -4.05
C TYR A 105 20.82 7.04 -4.46
N PRO A 106 20.10 7.90 -3.72
CA PRO A 106 19.26 7.57 -2.55
C PRO A 106 18.09 6.63 -2.94
N ARG A 107 17.56 5.92 -1.95
CA ARG A 107 16.49 4.94 -2.18
C ARG A 107 15.27 5.65 -2.77
N PRO A 108 14.69 5.19 -3.89
CA PRO A 108 13.45 5.77 -4.41
C PRO A 108 12.35 5.81 -3.33
N GLY A 109 11.68 6.96 -3.19
CA GLY A 109 10.68 7.19 -2.15
C GLY A 109 11.19 7.86 -0.87
N THR A 110 12.50 8.04 -0.70
CA THR A 110 13.06 8.87 0.38
C THR A 110 13.22 10.32 -0.07
N VAL A 111 12.90 11.26 0.82
CA VAL A 111 13.13 12.72 0.66
C VAL A 111 14.34 13.19 1.44
#